data_AF-A0A0F9NCW5-F1
#
_entry.id   AF-A0A0F9NCW5-F1
#
_cell.length_a   1.000
_cell.length_b   1.000
_cell.length_c   1.000
_cell.angle_alpha   90.00
_cell.angle_beta   90.00
_cell.angle_gamma   90.00
#
_symmetry.space_group_name_H-M   'P 1'
#
loop_
_entity.id
_entity.type
_entity.pdbx_description
1 polymer ?
#
loop_
_entity_poly.entity_id
_entity_poly.type
_entity_poly.pdbx_seq_one_letter_code
_entity_poly.pdbx_strand_id
1 'polypeptide(L)' 'MGEHIINGEFQSDKYPTCPRGKVPLSVKDVTAQDLLWSYAQRRRKVDAGFADDLETALRAAGYVPPVAM' A
#
# COMPACT_ATOMS: atom_id res chain seq x y z
N MET A 1 -6.39 16.62 -18.88
CA MET A 1 -6.97 15.63 -17.94
C MET A 1 -6.10 14.37 -18.06
N GLY A 2 -5.53 13.86 -16.96
CA GLY A 2 -4.68 12.67 -17.02
C GLY A 2 -5.48 11.43 -17.43
N GLU A 3 -4.83 10.47 -18.09
CA GLU A 3 -5.46 9.28 -18.70
C GLU A 3 -6.27 8.42 -17.70
N HIS A 4 -5.98 8.55 -16.40
CA HIS A 4 -6.58 7.74 -15.33
C HIS A 4 -7.47 8.56 -14.37
N ILE A 5 -7.96 9.72 -14.79
CA ILE A 5 -8.84 10.58 -13.98
C ILE A 5 -10.27 10.55 -14.53
N ILE A 6 -11.22 10.04 -13.75
CA ILE A 6 -12.65 10.02 -14.08
C ILE A 6 -13.40 10.80 -13.01
N ASN A 7 -14.14 11.84 -13.42
CA ASN A 7 -14.86 12.74 -12.52
C ASN A 7 -13.98 13.36 -11.40
N GLY A 8 -12.70 13.62 -11.70
CA GLY A 8 -11.75 14.18 -10.74
C GLY A 8 -11.12 13.15 -9.79
N GLU A 9 -11.53 11.89 -9.87
CA GLU A 9 -11.00 10.81 -9.04
C GLU A 9 -10.08 9.90 -9.84
N PHE A 10 -9.04 9.39 -9.18
CA PHE A 10 -8.17 8.37 -9.78
C PHE A 10 -8.94 7.07 -10.00
N GLN A 11 -8.81 6.50 -11.19
CA GLN A 11 -9.30 5.17 -11.54
C GLN A 11 -8.13 4.36 -12.12
N SER A 12 -7.72 3.30 -11.43
CA SER A 12 -6.76 2.36 -11.99
C SER A 12 -7.37 1.66 -13.19
N ASP A 13 -6.66 1.70 -14.32
CA ASP A 13 -6.96 0.95 -15.54
C ASP A 13 -6.60 -0.54 -15.39
N LYS A 14 -5.49 -0.83 -14.70
CA LYS A 14 -5.01 -2.18 -14.40
C LYS A 14 -5.89 -2.92 -13.38
N TYR A 15 -6.54 -2.16 -12.50
CA TYR A 15 -7.48 -2.69 -11.50
C TYR A 15 -8.80 -1.91 -11.57
N PRO A 16 -9.60 -2.12 -12.62
CA PRO A 16 -10.82 -1.34 -12.88
C PRO A 16 -11.92 -1.59 -11.82
N THR A 17 -11.83 -2.69 -11.07
CA THR A 17 -12.70 -2.99 -9.94
C THR A 17 -12.28 -2.31 -8.64
N CYS A 18 -11.10 -1.68 -8.59
CA CYS A 18 -10.70 -0.86 -7.46
C CYS A 18 -11.59 0.39 -7.41
N PRO A 19 -12.20 0.71 -6.25
CA PRO A 19 -13.00 1.91 -6.12
C PRO A 19 -12.22 3.17 -6.51
N ARG A 20 -12.93 4.13 -7.12
CA ARG A 20 -12.36 5.44 -7.44
C ARG A 20 -11.77 6.13 -6.20
N GLY A 21 -10.71 6.90 -6.44
CA GLY A 21 -9.97 7.58 -5.38
C GLY A 21 -9.08 6.66 -4.55
N LYS A 22 -9.06 5.34 -4.81
CA LYS A 22 -8.14 4.40 -4.17
C LYS A 22 -7.04 3.97 -5.13
N VAL A 23 -5.83 3.84 -4.60
CA VAL A 23 -4.67 3.29 -5.32
C VAL A 23 -4.41 1.90 -4.77
N PRO A 24 -4.55 0.84 -5.59
CA PRO A 24 -4.21 -0.51 -5.16
C PRO A 24 -2.68 -0.64 -5.13
N LEU A 25 -2.13 -0.89 -3.94
CA LEU A 25 -0.72 -1.20 -3.75
C LEU A 25 -0.56 -2.68 -3.44
N SER A 26 0.50 -3.29 -3.97
CA SER A 26 0.79 -4.72 -3.79
C SER A 26 1.99 -4.90 -2.90
N VAL A 27 1.92 -5.86 -1.96
CA VAL A 27 3.07 -6.26 -1.12
C VAL A 27 4.23 -6.87 -1.94
N LYS A 28 4.00 -7.22 -3.21
CA LYS A 28 5.02 -7.75 -4.13
C LYS A 28 5.64 -6.67 -5.03
N ASP A 29 5.10 -5.46 -5.03
CA ASP A 29 5.67 -4.35 -5.80
C ASP A 29 6.79 -3.71 -4.98
N VAL A 30 8.03 -3.89 -5.42
CA VAL A 30 9.24 -3.38 -4.75
C VAL A 30 9.16 -1.87 -4.52
N THR A 31 8.49 -1.13 -5.40
CA THR A 31 8.34 0.33 -5.29
C THR A 31 7.25 0.75 -4.30
N ALA A 32 6.40 -0.18 -3.86
CA ALA A 32 5.33 0.07 -2.90
C ALA A 32 5.63 -0.50 -1.50
N GLN A 33 6.58 -1.42 -1.38
CA GLN A 33 6.84 -2.14 -0.13
C GLN A 33 7.26 -1.22 1.03
N ASP A 34 8.11 -0.23 0.77
CA ASP A 34 8.57 0.75 1.76
C ASP A 34 7.45 1.71 2.19
N LEU A 35 6.60 2.12 1.25
CA LEU A 35 5.41 2.92 1.51
C LEU A 35 4.40 2.16 2.36
N LEU A 36 4.15 0.88 2.03
CA LEU A 36 3.26 -0.01 2.78
C LEU A 36 3.79 -0.26 4.20
N TRP A 37 5.11 -0.49 4.35
CA TRP A 37 5.75 -0.64 5.66
C TRP A 37 5.59 0.63 6.49
N SER A 38 5.92 1.79 5.93
CA SER A 38 5.79 3.08 6.61
C SER A 38 4.35 3.35 7.03
N TYR A 39 3.38 2.98 6.19
CA TYR A 39 1.97 3.10 6.51
C TYR A 39 1.54 2.18 7.66
N ALA A 40 2.01 0.92 7.68
CA ALA A 40 1.78 -0.01 8.80
C ALA A 40 2.30 0.58 10.11
N GLN A 41 3.54 1.07 10.13
CA GLN A 41 4.15 1.69 11.31
C GLN A 41 3.33 2.88 11.84
N ARG A 42 2.84 3.75 10.94
CA ARG A 42 1.99 4.90 11.32
C ARG A 42 0.64 4.44 11.87
N ARG A 43 0.07 3.38 11.29
CA ARG A 43 -1.26 2.88 11.62
C ARG A 43 -1.28 2.01 12.87
N ARG A 44 -0.12 1.53 13.35
CA ARG A 44 0.01 0.74 14.58
C ARG A 44 -0.64 1.39 15.81
N LYS A 45 -0.71 2.74 15.88
CA LYS A 45 -1.39 3.49 16.95
C LYS A 45 -2.92 3.44 16.88
N VAL A 46 -3.46 3.14 15.71
CA VAL A 46 -4.90 3.11 15.41
C VAL A 46 -5.40 1.66 15.35
N ASP A 47 -4.63 0.79 14.71
CA ASP A 47 -4.95 -0.60 14.47
C ASP A 47 -3.65 -1.41 14.43
N ALA A 48 -3.29 -1.97 15.58
CA ALA A 48 -2.07 -2.76 15.74
C ALA A 48 -2.15 -4.08 14.96
N GLY A 49 -3.33 -4.72 14.93
CA GLY A 49 -3.52 -5.99 14.22
C GLY A 49 -3.33 -5.83 12.72
N PHE A 50 -3.92 -4.79 12.12
CA PHE A 50 -3.67 -4.47 10.70
C PHE A 50 -2.19 -4.23 10.43
N ALA A 51 -1.49 -3.52 11.32
CA ALA A 51 -0.07 -3.24 11.15
C ALA A 51 0.75 -4.53 11.20
N ASP A 52 0.53 -5.39 12.20
CA ASP A 52 1.24 -6.66 12.33
C ASP A 52 0.98 -7.59 11.13
N ASP A 53 -0.26 -7.66 10.63
CA ASP A 53 -0.61 -8.47 9.46
C ASP A 53 0.05 -7.96 8.18
N LEU A 54 0.03 -6.64 7.95
CA LEU A 54 0.66 -6.03 6.77
C LEU A 54 2.18 -6.20 6.80
N GLU A 55 2.81 -6.01 7.97
CA GLU A 55 4.25 -6.24 8.16
C GLU A 55 4.62 -7.70 7.92
N THR A 56 3.81 -8.64 8.40
CA THR A 56 3.99 -10.09 8.18
C THR A 56 3.90 -10.42 6.69
N ALA A 57 2.90 -9.89 5.99
CA ALA A 57 2.72 -10.09 4.56
C ALA A 57 3.90 -9.52 3.74
N LEU A 58 4.42 -8.35 4.11
CA LEU A 58 5.59 -7.75 3.47
C LEU A 58 6.85 -8.60 3.65
N ARG A 59 7.11 -9.06 4.88
CA ARG A 59 8.25 -9.96 5.16
C ARG A 59 8.13 -11.28 4.40
N ALA A 60 6.94 -11.86 4.34
CA ALA A 60 6.67 -13.06 3.55
C ALA A 60 6.88 -12.84 2.04
N ALA A 61 6.68 -11.61 1.55
CA ALA A 61 7.00 -11.21 0.18
C ALA A 61 8.49 -10.90 -0.06
N GLY A 62 9.35 -11.08 0.96
CA GLY A 62 10.80 -10.85 0.88
C GLY A 62 11.23 -9.42 1.18
N TYR A 63 10.34 -8.55 1.64
CA TYR A 63 10.72 -7.20 2.02
C TYR A 63 11.55 -7.21 3.30
N VAL A 64 12.72 -6.57 3.25
CA VAL A 64 13.57 -6.33 4.42
C VAL A 64 13.37 -4.88 4.84
N PRO A 65 12.74 -4.62 6.00
CA PRO A 65 12.50 -3.27 6.44
C PRO A 65 13.82 -2.54 6.76
N PRO A 66 13.89 -1.22 6.53
CA PRO A 66 15.05 -0.44 6.92
C PRO A 66 15.26 -0.55 8.43
N VAL A 67 16.51 -0.73 8.85
CA VAL A 67 16.88 -0.70 10.27
C VAL A 67 16.46 0.67 10.81
N ALA A 68 15.60 0.67 11.83
CA ALA A 68 15.24 1.89 12.54
C ALA A 68 16.53 2.45 13.16
N MET A 69 16.99 3.58 12.62
CA MET A 69 18.08 4.38 13.21
C MET A 69 17.59 5.10 14.46
#